data_AF-A0A9E5F244-F1
#
_entry.id   AF-A0A9E5F244-F1
#
_cell.length_a   1.000
_cell.length_b   1.000
_cell.length_c   1.000
_cell.angle_alpha   90.00
_cell.angle_beta   90.00
_cell.angle_gamma   90.00
#
_symmetry.space_group_name_H-M   'P 1'
#
loop_
_entity.id
_entity.type
_entity.pdbx_description
1 polymer ?
#
loop_
_entity_poly.entity_id
_entity_poly.type
_entity_poly.pdbx_seq_one_letter_code
_entity_poly.pdbx_strand_id
1 'polypeptide(L)' 'MVICLPVAKKQALLYGESLGRELERLAVHGTLHLFGYDHEKSKKDEQIMFRKQDAVLMKLSPKHLKT' A
#
# COMPACT_ATOMS: atom_id res chain seq x y z
N MET A 1 0.16 9.69 9.94
CA MET A 1 0.13 8.25 9.63
C MET A 1 0.69 7.49 10.80
N VAL A 2 0.07 6.37 11.17
CA VAL A 2 0.55 5.43 12.19
C VAL A 2 0.37 4.02 11.63
N ILE A 3 1.33 3.14 11.84
CA ILE A 3 1.26 1.74 11.39
C ILE A 3 1.32 0.82 12.62
N CYS A 4 0.31 -0.02 12.78
CA CYS A 4 0.25 -1.01 13.86
C CYS A 4 1.03 -2.27 13.46
N LEU A 5 2.24 -2.45 14.02
CA LEU A 5 3.12 -3.56 13.67
C LEU A 5 2.48 -4.97 13.85
N PRO A 6 1.74 -5.27 14.92
CA PRO A 6 1.04 -6.55 15.04
C PRO A 6 0.02 -6.80 13.92
N VAL A 7 -0.69 -5.76 13.48
CA VAL A 7 -1.67 -5.86 12.38
C VAL A 7 -0.97 -6.06 11.04
N ALA A 8 0.09 -5.29 10.77
CA ALA A 8 0.89 -5.45 9.57
C ALA A 8 1.51 -6.86 9.47
N LYS A 9 1.97 -7.44 10.58
CA LYS A 9 2.44 -8.84 10.63
C LYS A 9 1.33 -9.83 10.27
N LYS A 10 0.12 -9.66 10.81
CA LYS A 10 -1.03 -10.52 10.47
C LYS A 10 -1.40 -10.41 8.98
N GLN A 11 -1.41 -9.19 8.43
CA GLN A 11 -1.71 -8.94 7.02
C GLN A 11 -0.65 -9.56 6.10
N ALA A 12 0.63 -9.36 6.41
CA ALA A 12 1.74 -9.96 5.66
C ALA A 12 1.60 -11.49 5.56
N LEU A 13 1.29 -12.15 6.69
CA LEU A 13 1.03 -13.59 6.71
C LEU A 13 -0.20 -13.99 5.89
N LEU A 14 -1.31 -13.25 6.02
CA LEU A 14 -2.55 -13.50 5.26
C LEU A 14 -2.33 -13.38 3.75
N TYR A 15 -1.52 -12.43 3.31
CA TYR A 15 -1.24 -12.17 1.90
C TYR A 15 -0.06 -12.95 1.34
N GLY A 16 0.60 -13.79 2.15
CA GLY A 16 1.79 -14.54 1.74
C GLY A 16 2.98 -13.63 1.38
N GLU A 17 3.07 -12.45 1.98
CA GLU A 17 4.10 -11.44 1.72
C GLU A 17 5.04 -11.27 2.91
N SER A 18 6.22 -10.67 2.68
CA SER A 18 7.12 -10.31 3.77
C SER A 18 6.57 -9.12 4.56
N LEU A 19 6.88 -9.06 5.86
CA LEU A 19 6.54 -7.90 6.69
C LEU A 19 7.08 -6.59 6.08
N GLY A 20 8.30 -6.62 5.51
CA GLY A 20 8.89 -5.44 4.86
C GLY A 20 8.03 -4.91 3.73
N ARG A 21 7.51 -5.79 2.85
CA ARG A 21 6.65 -5.38 1.73
C ARG A 21 5.30 -4.87 2.19
N GLU A 22 4.73 -5.48 3.22
CA GLU A 22 3.48 -4.97 3.79
C GLU A 22 3.68 -3.59 4.44
N LEU A 23 4.83 -3.34 5.09
CA LEU A 23 5.16 -2.03 5.64
C LEU A 23 5.38 -0.98 4.55
N GLU A 24 6.04 -1.32 3.43
CA GLU A 24 6.17 -0.44 2.26
C GLU A 24 4.78 -0.07 1.71
N ARG A 25 3.92 -1.08 1.51
CA ARG A 25 2.55 -0.89 1.03
C ARG A 25 1.76 0.05 1.96
N LEU A 26 1.74 -0.24 3.26
CA LEU A 26 1.00 0.56 4.25
C LEU A 26 1.57 1.98 4.39
N ALA A 27 2.88 2.16 4.29
CA ALA A 27 3.52 3.47 4.34
C ALA A 27 3.14 4.33 3.12
N VAL A 28 3.21 3.77 1.90
CA VAL A 28 2.79 4.48 0.69
C VAL A 28 1.29 4.78 0.74
N HIS A 29 0.48 3.79 1.13
CA HIS A 29 -0.97 3.92 1.22
C HIS A 29 -1.39 5.03 2.19
N GLY A 30 -0.87 5.01 3.42
CA GLY A 30 -1.15 6.03 4.42
C GLY A 30 -0.64 7.41 4.00
N THR A 31 0.49 7.48 3.29
CA THR A 31 1.01 8.74 2.74
C THR A 31 0.09 9.31 1.64
N LEU A 32 -0.46 8.47 0.76
CA LEU A 32 -1.42 8.91 -0.25
C LEU A 32 -2.71 9.44 0.38
N HIS A 33 -3.18 8.82 1.47
CA HIS A 33 -4.30 9.36 2.25
C HIS A 33 -3.99 10.74 2.83
N LEU A 34 -2.77 10.97 3.32
CA LEU A 34 -2.34 12.30 3.80
C LEU A 34 -2.32 13.36 2.67
N PHE A 35 -2.09 12.94 1.42
CA PHE A 35 -2.19 13.82 0.24
C PHE A 35 -3.62 14.01 -0.28
N GLY A 36 -4.63 13.46 0.41
CA GLY A 36 -6.03 13.63 0.06
C GLY A 36 -6.56 12.63 -0.98
N TYR A 37 -5.77 11.62 -1.35
CA TYR A 37 -6.30 10.49 -2.13
C TYR A 37 -7.14 9.60 -1.22
N ASP A 38 -8.26 9.12 -1.72
CA ASP A 38 -9.19 8.34 -0.93
C ASP A 38 -9.89 7.30 -1.79
N HIS A 39 -9.49 6.04 -1.61
CA HIS A 39 -10.00 4.92 -2.40
C HIS A 39 -11.41 4.48 -1.98
N GLU A 40 -11.93 4.95 -0.84
CA GLU A 40 -13.27 4.54 -0.36
C GLU A 40 -14.40 5.42 -0.93
N LYS A 41 -14.09 6.58 -1.51
CA LYS A 41 -15.10 7.53 -2.02
C LYS A 41 -15.84 7.06 -3.26
N SER A 42 -15.13 6.47 -4.23
CA SER A 42 -15.70 6.00 -5.48
C SER A 42 -14.77 5.02 -6.19
N LYS A 43 -15.32 4.20 -7.10
CA LYS A 43 -14.50 3.34 -7.98
C LYS A 43 -13.45 4.12 -8.78
N LYS A 44 -13.74 5.37 -9.13
CA LYS A 44 -12.81 6.23 -9.87
C LYS A 44 -11.64 6.64 -8.97
N ASP A 45 -11.93 7.05 -7.73
CA ASP A 45 -10.89 7.46 -6.78
C ASP A 45 -10.03 6.29 -6.33
N GLU A 46 -10.64 5.11 -6.16
CA GLU A 46 -9.95 3.84 -5.93
C GLU A 46 -8.89 3.57 -7.01
N GLN A 47 -9.30 3.62 -8.28
CA GLN A 47 -8.39 3.40 -9.41
C GLN A 47 -7.27 4.45 -9.46
N ILE A 48 -7.57 5.71 -9.16
CA ILE A 48 -6.56 6.78 -9.14
C ILE A 48 -5.55 6.53 -8.03
N MET A 49 -6.01 6.20 -6.83
CA MET A 49 -5.16 5.99 -5.66
C MET A 49 -4.28 4.74 -5.84
N PHE A 50 -4.84 3.62 -6.28
CA PHE A 50 -4.07 2.38 -6.48
C PHE A 50 -3.05 2.52 -7.60
N ARG A 51 -3.37 3.16 -8.72
CA ARG A 51 -2.37 3.45 -9.77
C ARG A 51 -1.19 4.27 -9.25
N LYS A 52 -1.45 5.25 -8.37
CA LYS A 52 -0.39 6.04 -7.73
C LYS A 52 0.42 5.23 -6.74
N GLN A 53 -0.24 4.39 -5.94
CA GLN A 53 0.41 3.48 -5.00
C GLN A 53 1.39 2.57 -5.74
N ASP A 54 0.95 1.93 -6.82
CA ASP A 54 1.77 1.02 -7.63
C ASP A 54 2.95 1.76 -8.27
N ALA A 55 2.72 2.96 -8.81
CA ALA A 55 3.77 3.78 -9.40
C ALA A 55 4.86 4.19 -8.40
N VAL A 56 4.50 4.42 -7.12
CA VAL A 56 5.46 4.74 -6.06
C VAL A 56 6.20 3.47 -5.61
N LEU A 57 5.49 2.37 -5.39
CA LEU A 57 6.09 1.10 -4.98
C LEU A 57 7.09 0.58 -6.02
N MET A 58 6.79 0.71 -7.31
CA MET A 58 7.70 0.34 -8.40
C MET A 58 9.04 1.11 -8.35
N LYS A 59 9.02 2.37 -7.89
CA LYS A 59 10.22 3.20 -7.75
C LYS A 59 11.02 2.88 -6.48
N LEU A 60 10.35 2.48 -5.40
CA LEU A 60 10.99 2.15 -4.11
C LEU A 60 11.62 0.76 -4.14
N SER A 61 10.93 -0.22 -4.72
CA SER A 61 11.34 -1.62 -4.70
C SER A 61 10.86 -2.34 -5.98
N PRO A 62 11.73 -2.54 -6.99
CA PRO A 62 11.37 -3.10 -8.30
C PRO A 62 10.82 -4.53 -8.28
N LYS A 63 10.87 -5.21 -7.13
CA LYS A 63 10.36 -6.59 -6.94
C LYS A 63 8.83 -6.65 -6.79
N HIS A 64 8.10 -5.61 -7.20
CA HIS A 64 6.64 -5.49 -7.03
C HIS A 64 5.76 -6.25 -8.03
N LEU A 65 6.35 -6.98 -8.99
CA LEU A 65 5.58 -7.87 -9.87
C LEU A 65 5.12 -9.12 -9.09
N LYS A 66 3.85 -9.14 -8.69
CA LYS A 66 3.14 -10.42 -8.57
C LYS A 66 2.89 -10.89 -10.01
N THR A 67 3.59 -11.95 -10.42
CA THR A 67 3.17 -12.82 -11.52
C THR A 67 1.84 -13.48 -11.19
#